data_AF-A0AA36G196-F1
#
_entry.id   AF-A0AA36G196-F1
#
_cell.length_a   1.000
_cell.length_b   1.000
_cell.length_c   1.000
_cell.angle_alpha   90.00
_cell.angle_beta   90.00
_cell.angle_gamma   90.00
#
_symmetry.space_group_name_H-M   'P 1'
#
loop_
_entity.id
_entity.type
_entity.pdbx_description
1 polymer ?
#
loop_
_entity_poly.entity_id
_entity_poly.type
_entity_poly.pdbx_seq_one_letter_code
_entity_poly.pdbx_strand_id
1 'polypeptide(L)'
;MRPLTYLLLLIMAIAAVDALLKISRCHGDHPCPEGYICEDNHCVKENRCKTKSDCPAHYSCHIGKCTETRLLGCGEGCGDGRFCCSFTGIPENGFCAKIGEVLC
;
A
#
# COMPACT_ATOMS: atom_id res chain seq x y z
N MET A 1 -9.38 -17.68 47.79
CA MET A 1 -9.65 -16.83 46.61
C MET A 1 -8.76 -15.61 46.72
N ARG A 2 -7.64 -15.58 45.98
CA ARG A 2 -6.61 -14.53 46.12
C ARG A 2 -6.79 -13.51 44.97
N PRO A 3 -7.61 -12.46 45.14
CA PRO A 3 -7.90 -11.49 44.08
C PRO A 3 -6.64 -10.75 43.63
N LEU A 4 -5.65 -10.59 44.52
CA LEU A 4 -4.38 -9.94 44.23
C LEU A 4 -3.54 -10.69 43.18
N THR A 5 -3.55 -12.03 43.20
CA THR A 5 -2.86 -12.84 42.17
C THR A 5 -3.52 -12.72 40.81
N TYR A 6 -4.85 -12.58 40.75
CA TYR A 6 -5.56 -12.39 39.48
C TYR A 6 -5.29 -11.01 38.89
N LEU A 7 -5.25 -9.98 39.75
CA LEU A 7 -4.89 -8.62 39.35
C LEU A 7 -3.45 -8.54 38.81
N LEU A 8 -2.49 -9.19 39.48
CA LEU A 8 -1.11 -9.25 39.03
C LEU A 8 -0.97 -9.99 37.68
N LEU A 9 -1.69 -11.10 37.48
CA LEU A 9 -1.68 -11.83 36.20
C LEU A 9 -2.27 -10.99 35.06
N LEU A 10 -3.34 -10.23 35.31
CA LEU A 10 -3.92 -9.32 34.32
C LEU A 10 -2.96 -8.21 33.91
N ILE A 11 -2.26 -7.58 34.88
CA ILE A 11 -1.29 -6.51 34.59
C ILE A 11 -0.13 -7.05 33.73
N MET A 12 0.37 -8.25 34.04
CA MET A 12 1.43 -8.90 33.26
C MET A 12 0.97 -9.27 31.84
N ALA A 13 -0.28 -9.71 31.68
CA ALA A 13 -0.86 -9.99 30.37
C ALA A 13 -1.02 -8.72 29.52
N ILE A 14 -1.46 -7.61 30.11
CA ILE A 14 -1.59 -6.32 29.42
C ILE A 14 -0.21 -5.83 28.95
N ALA A 15 0.80 -5.87 29.84
CA ALA A 15 2.17 -5.48 29.49
C ALA A 15 2.77 -6.35 28.36
N ALA A 16 2.45 -7.64 28.32
CA ALA A 16 2.87 -8.54 27.25
C ALA A 16 2.19 -8.21 25.90
N VAL A 17 0.91 -7.84 25.92
CA VAL A 17 0.19 -7.38 24.72
C VAL A 17 0.78 -6.09 24.18
N ASP A 18 1.12 -5.13 25.04
CA ASP A 18 1.78 -3.89 24.65
C ASP A 18 3.17 -4.12 24.03
N ALA A 19 3.91 -5.10 24.55
CA ALA A 19 5.21 -5.52 24.03
C ALA A 19 5.08 -6.21 22.66
N LEU A 20 4.02 -6.97 22.42
CA LEU A 20 3.73 -7.60 21.12
C LEU A 20 3.29 -6.56 20.07
N LEU A 21 2.54 -5.53 20.48
CA LEU A 21 2.17 -4.40 19.61
C LEU A 21 3.36 -3.47 19.29
N LYS A 22 4.49 -3.63 20.00
CA LYS A 22 5.69 -2.84 19.80
C LYS A 22 6.40 -3.16 18.47
N ILE A 23 6.15 -4.34 17.89
CA ILE A 23 6.64 -4.72 16.55
C ILE A 23 5.95 -3.91 15.45
N SER A 24 4.70 -3.49 15.67
CA SER A 24 3.98 -2.62 14.74
C SER A 24 4.23 -1.14 14.98
N ARG A 25 4.88 -0.76 16.09
CA ARG A 25 5.12 0.64 16.45
C ARG A 25 6.56 1.06 16.16
N CYS A 26 6.73 2.07 15.33
CA CYS A 26 8.04 2.61 15.00
C CYS A 26 8.27 3.97 15.68
N HIS A 27 9.49 4.20 16.15
CA HIS A 27 9.96 5.48 16.68
C HIS A 27 11.48 5.59 16.49
N GLY A 28 12.08 6.73 16.85
CA GLY A 28 13.51 7.00 16.61
C GLY A 28 14.50 5.90 17.01
N ASP A 29 14.23 5.11 18.06
CA ASP A 29 15.09 4.01 18.52
C ASP A 29 14.62 2.61 18.04
N HIS A 30 13.47 2.54 17.37
CA HIS A 30 12.88 1.33 16.81
C HIS A 30 12.48 1.59 15.35
N PRO A 31 13.44 1.54 14.40
CA PRO A 31 13.16 1.66 12.98
C PRO A 31 12.39 0.44 12.46
N CYS A 32 11.61 0.65 11.39
CA CYS A 32 10.91 -0.44 10.71
C CYS A 32 11.89 -1.39 10.00
N PRO A 33 11.51 -2.66 9.80
CA PRO A 33 12.29 -3.61 9.01
C PRO A 33 12.44 -3.13 7.56
N GLU A 34 13.43 -3.67 6.84
CA GLU A 34 13.66 -3.32 5.43
C GLU A 34 12.39 -3.50 4.58
N GLY A 35 12.13 -2.52 3.71
CA GLY A 35 10.91 -2.48 2.91
C GLY A 35 9.66 -2.00 3.67
N TYR A 36 9.82 -1.43 4.86
CA TYR A 36 8.77 -0.74 5.61
C TYR A 36 9.25 0.66 6.03
N ILE A 37 8.33 1.62 6.04
CA ILE A 37 8.56 2.99 6.54
C ILE A 37 7.70 3.27 7.77
N CYS A 38 8.16 4.20 8.58
CA CYS A 38 7.43 4.65 9.74
C CYS A 38 6.43 5.75 9.35
N GLU A 39 5.13 5.44 9.39
CA GLU A 39 4.04 6.38 9.12
C GLU A 39 3.07 6.35 10.32
N ASP A 40 2.80 7.50 10.94
CA ASP A 40 1.93 7.62 12.12
C ASP A 40 2.25 6.63 13.26
N ASN A 41 3.55 6.47 13.58
CA ASN A 41 4.07 5.49 14.54
C ASN A 41 3.77 4.04 14.18
N HIS A 42 3.45 3.72 12.92
CA HIS A 42 3.25 2.36 12.46
C HIS A 42 4.18 2.01 11.30
N CYS A 43 4.67 0.77 11.29
CA CYS A 43 5.42 0.25 10.15
C CYS A 43 4.47 -0.11 9.02
N VAL A 44 4.42 0.74 8.00
CA VAL A 44 3.68 0.48 6.77
C VAL A 44 4.64 0.02 5.69
N LYS A 45 4.19 -0.88 4.81
CA LYS A 45 5.03 -1.38 3.73
C LYS A 45 5.47 -0.21 2.85
N GLU A 46 6.76 -0.11 2.60
CA GLU A 46 7.34 0.90 1.74
C GLU A 46 6.87 0.62 0.31
N ASN A 47 5.78 1.27 -0.09
CA ASN A 47 5.30 1.25 -1.48
C ASN A 47 6.12 2.19 -2.38
N ARG A 48 7.39 2.45 -2.03
CA ARG A 48 8.26 3.30 -2.85
C ARG A 48 8.73 2.53 -4.06
N CYS A 49 8.54 3.13 -5.21
CA CYS A 49 9.02 2.60 -6.49
C CYS A 49 9.84 3.68 -7.18
N LYS A 50 10.80 3.26 -8.01
CA LYS A 50 11.50 4.16 -8.94
C LYS A 50 11.06 3.91 -10.38
N THR A 51 10.68 2.67 -10.66
CA THR A 51 10.30 2.15 -11.97
C THR A 51 9.12 1.19 -11.83
N LYS A 52 8.45 0.88 -12.94
CA LYS A 52 7.36 -0.12 -12.97
C LYS A 52 7.81 -1.49 -12.48
N SER A 53 9.08 -1.87 -12.71
CA SER A 53 9.65 -3.14 -12.29
C SER A 53 9.73 -3.32 -10.78
N ASP A 54 9.70 -2.22 -10.03
CA ASP A 54 9.66 -2.24 -8.56
C ASP A 54 8.24 -2.55 -8.04
N CYS A 55 7.23 -2.47 -8.90
CA CYS A 55 5.84 -2.69 -8.56
C CYS A 55 5.37 -4.09 -8.98
N PRO A 56 4.44 -4.70 -8.21
CA PRO A 56 3.81 -5.96 -8.58
C PRO A 56 3.02 -5.83 -9.90
N ALA A 57 2.72 -6.97 -10.51
CA ALA A 57 1.96 -7.02 -11.77
C ALA A 57 0.64 -6.21 -11.66
N HIS A 58 0.31 -5.47 -12.72
CA HIS A 58 -0.83 -4.53 -12.79
C HIS A 58 -0.71 -3.23 -11.97
N TYR A 59 0.44 -2.98 -11.34
CA TYR A 59 0.77 -1.69 -10.74
C TYR A 59 1.87 -1.00 -11.55
N SER A 60 1.82 0.32 -11.63
CA SER A 60 2.85 1.17 -12.22
C SER A 60 3.36 2.14 -11.17
N CYS A 61 4.62 2.54 -11.31
CA CYS A 61 5.18 3.53 -10.42
C CYS A 61 4.71 4.94 -10.79
N HIS A 62 3.99 5.59 -9.89
CA HIS A 62 3.52 6.96 -10.09
C HIS A 62 3.80 7.81 -8.85
N ILE A 63 4.56 8.90 -9.03
CA ILE A 63 4.99 9.81 -7.95
C ILE A 63 5.64 9.01 -6.80
N GLY A 64 6.46 8.02 -7.16
CA GLY A 64 7.15 7.17 -6.20
C GLY A 64 6.24 6.24 -5.39
N LYS A 65 4.97 6.03 -5.81
CA LYS A 65 4.07 5.03 -5.23
C LYS A 65 3.57 4.05 -6.28
N CYS A 66 3.57 2.76 -5.95
CA CYS A 66 2.90 1.76 -6.79
C CYS A 66 1.39 2.02 -6.78
N THR A 67 0.89 2.52 -7.90
CA THR A 67 -0.54 2.77 -8.11
C THR A 67 -1.05 1.80 -9.15
N GLU A 68 -2.27 1.30 -9.00
CA GLU A 68 -2.85 0.40 -10.00
C GLU A 68 -2.84 1.07 -11.36
N THR A 69 -2.33 0.38 -12.38
CA THR A 69 -2.20 0.94 -13.73
C THR A 69 -3.54 1.42 -14.27
N ARG A 70 -4.67 0.82 -13.85
CA ARG A 70 -6.03 1.25 -14.23
C ARG A 70 -6.47 2.59 -13.63
N LEU A 71 -5.90 3.02 -12.50
CA LEU A 71 -6.26 4.25 -11.79
C LEU A 71 -5.42 5.45 -12.26
N LEU A 72 -4.36 5.19 -13.00
CA LEU A 72 -3.43 6.20 -13.52
C LEU A 72 -3.87 6.75 -14.88
N GLY A 73 -5.11 6.43 -15.28
CA GLY A 73 -5.54 6.67 -16.63
C GLY A 73 -4.72 5.85 -17.64
N CYS A 74 -4.54 6.39 -18.84
CA CYS A 74 -3.82 5.71 -19.92
C CYS A 74 -2.32 5.95 -19.96
N GLY A 75 -1.73 6.65 -18.97
CA GLY A 75 -0.29 6.84 -18.74
C GLY A 75 0.64 6.61 -19.94
N GLU A 76 1.54 5.62 -19.81
CA GLU A 76 2.52 5.23 -20.83
C GLU A 76 1.96 4.29 -21.93
N GLY A 77 0.64 4.20 -22.06
CA GLY A 77 -0.05 3.38 -23.04
C GLY A 77 -0.71 2.13 -22.46
N CYS A 78 -1.70 1.62 -23.19
CA CYS A 78 -2.41 0.40 -22.85
C CYS A 78 -1.71 -0.80 -23.52
N GLY A 79 -1.11 -1.68 -22.71
CA GLY A 79 -0.52 -2.93 -23.21
C GLY A 79 -1.53 -3.87 -23.86
N ASP A 80 -1.06 -4.96 -24.45
CA ASP A 80 -1.89 -6.03 -25.03
C ASP A 80 -2.81 -5.59 -26.20
N GLY A 81 -2.37 -4.62 -27.01
CA GLY A 81 -3.12 -4.13 -28.17
C GLY A 81 -4.41 -3.37 -27.80
N ARG A 82 -4.51 -2.91 -26.56
CA ARG A 82 -5.60 -2.07 -26.07
C ARG A 82 -5.30 -0.60 -26.38
N PHE A 83 -6.34 0.23 -26.42
CA PHE A 83 -6.22 1.67 -26.62
C PHE A 83 -6.81 2.43 -25.44
N CYS A 84 -6.39 3.70 -25.33
CA CYS A 84 -6.92 4.60 -24.32
C CYS A 84 -8.32 5.09 -24.71
N CYS A 85 -9.31 4.73 -23.90
CA CYS A 85 -10.66 5.22 -24.02
C CYS A 85 -10.90 6.35 -23.02
N SER A 86 -11.11 7.57 -23.52
CA SER A 86 -11.51 8.72 -22.69
C SER A 86 -12.55 9.56 -23.44
N PHE A 87 -13.76 9.66 -22.90
CA PHE A 87 -14.86 10.45 -23.50
C PHE A 87 -14.57 11.96 -23.55
N THR A 88 -13.60 12.43 -22.75
CA THR A 88 -13.20 13.84 -22.69
C THR A 88 -11.83 14.09 -23.32
N GLY A 89 -11.16 13.06 -23.85
CA GLY A 89 -9.78 13.15 -24.37
C GLY A 89 -8.71 13.36 -23.30
N ILE A 90 -9.08 13.29 -22.01
CA ILE A 90 -8.17 13.47 -20.87
C ILE A 90 -7.63 12.09 -20.45
N PRO A 91 -6.32 11.83 -20.55
CA PRO A 91 -5.76 10.49 -20.34
C PRO A 91 -5.89 10.00 -18.91
N GLU A 92 -5.84 10.90 -17.93
CA GLU A 92 -5.93 10.66 -16.48
C GLU A 92 -7.31 10.14 -16.01
N ASN A 93 -8.34 10.29 -16.85
CA ASN A 93 -9.68 9.72 -16.62
C ASN A 93 -10.02 8.59 -17.60
N GLY A 94 -9.07 8.23 -18.46
CA GLY A 94 -9.26 7.20 -19.46
C GLY A 94 -9.11 5.79 -18.87
N PHE A 95 -9.70 4.80 -19.53
CA PHE A 95 -9.51 3.39 -19.21
C PHE A 95 -9.01 2.65 -20.46
N CYS A 96 -8.31 1.54 -20.25
CA CYS A 96 -7.82 0.71 -21.35
C CYS A 96 -8.92 -0.23 -21.86
N ALA A 97 -9.25 -0.15 -23.15
CA ALA A 97 -10.26 -0.99 -23.80
C ALA A 97 -9.72 -1.68 -25.06
N LYS A 98 -10.35 -2.77 -25.51
CA LYS A 98 -10.05 -3.39 -26.81
C LYS A 98 -10.93 -2.81 -27.92
N ILE A 99 -10.41 -2.86 -29.16
CA ILE A 99 -11.11 -2.39 -30.35
C ILE A 99 -12.45 -3.12 -30.46
N GLY A 100 -13.55 -2.38 -30.36
CA GLY A 100 -14.93 -2.89 -30.46
C GLY A 100 -15.62 -3.25 -29.13
N GLU A 101 -14.94 -3.21 -27.97
CA GLU A 101 -15.58 -3.47 -26.68
C GLU A 101 -16.32 -2.25 -26.12
N VAL A 102 -15.84 -1.04 -26.42
CA VAL A 102 -16.42 0.21 -25.91
C VAL A 102 -16.34 1.29 -26.99
N LEU A 103 -17.41 2.09 -27.14
CA LEU A 103 -17.43 3.22 -28.05
C LEU A 103 -16.80 4.42 -27.34
N CYS A 104 -15.61 4.76 -27.81
CA CYS A 104 -14.80 5.90 -27.44
C CYS A 104 -14.46 6.58 -28.77
#